data_AF-A0A822ZKQ7-F1
#
_entry.id   AF-A0A822ZKQ7-F1
#
_cell.length_a   1.000
_cell.length_b   1.000
_cell.length_c   1.000
_cell.angle_alpha   90.00
_cell.angle_beta   90.00
_cell.angle_gamma   90.00
#
_symmetry.space_group_name_H-M   'P 1'
#
loop_
_entity.id
_entity.type
_entity.pdbx_description
1 polymer ?
#
loop_
_entity_poly.entity_id
_entity_poly.type
_entity_poly.pdbx_seq_one_letter_code
_entity_poly.pdbx_strand_id
1 'polypeptide(L)'
;MKHPAVSDARAMYERLEPQLKLCFLCLSIFPENEIMRKRSLVYWWTGEGFVVASSGEEVEEIGEEYFKKLCESGLLKPIYDGYIRSSHSCRLDPWIRWVAIDIAKETMFFDFDFDGKLSSGSPCQCP
;
A
#
# COMPACT_ATOMS: atom_id res chain seq x y z
N MET A 1 -7.51 8.79 -21.62
CA MET A 1 -6.39 8.16 -22.35
C MET A 1 -5.72 7.19 -21.39
N LYS A 2 -5.85 5.87 -21.58
CA LYS A 2 -5.21 4.90 -20.67
C LYS A 2 -3.70 4.89 -20.97
N HIS A 3 -2.89 5.44 -20.07
CA HIS A 3 -1.44 5.42 -20.19
C HIS A 3 -0.94 3.97 -20.01
N PRO A 4 0.01 3.45 -20.81
CA PRO A 4 0.47 2.06 -20.71
C PRO A 4 0.85 1.68 -19.29
N ALA A 5 1.64 2.54 -18.61
CA ALA A 5 2.03 2.34 -17.22
C ALA A 5 0.84 2.18 -16.25
N VAL A 6 -0.29 2.87 -16.48
CA VAL A 6 -1.49 2.76 -15.63
C VAL A 6 -2.15 1.38 -15.79
N SER A 7 -2.19 0.86 -17.02
CA SER A 7 -2.67 -0.51 -17.28
C SER A 7 -1.77 -1.55 -16.62
N ASP A 8 -0.46 -1.29 -16.60
CA ASP A 8 0.53 -2.19 -16.02
C ASP A 8 0.39 -2.27 -14.50
N ALA A 9 0.20 -1.14 -13.80
CA ALA A 9 0.00 -1.15 -12.33
C ALA A 9 -1.27 -1.88 -11.90
N ARG A 10 -2.41 -1.68 -12.57
CA ARG A 10 -3.62 -2.45 -12.24
C ARG A 10 -3.40 -3.94 -12.46
N ALA A 11 -2.73 -4.34 -13.54
CA ALA A 11 -2.40 -5.73 -13.78
C ALA A 11 -1.42 -6.31 -12.73
N MET A 12 -0.45 -5.51 -12.25
CA MET A 12 0.43 -5.89 -11.16
C MET A 12 -0.35 -6.10 -9.86
N TYR A 13 -1.25 -5.16 -9.53
CA TYR A 13 -2.13 -5.27 -8.37
C TYR A 13 -2.94 -6.58 -8.41
N GLU A 14 -3.55 -6.92 -9.56
CA GLU A 14 -4.39 -8.11 -9.64
C GLU A 14 -3.65 -9.42 -9.38
N ARG A 15 -2.33 -9.46 -9.65
CA ARG A 15 -1.46 -10.61 -9.39
C ARG A 15 -0.96 -10.69 -7.95
N LEU A 16 -1.20 -9.68 -7.11
CA LEU A 16 -0.80 -9.71 -5.71
C LEU A 16 -1.62 -10.72 -4.92
N GLU A 17 -1.01 -11.28 -3.89
CA GLU A 17 -1.71 -12.06 -2.86
C GLU A 17 -2.73 -11.17 -2.12
N PRO A 18 -3.84 -11.73 -1.58
CA PRO A 18 -4.89 -10.94 -0.95
C PRO A 18 -4.41 -9.97 0.13
N GLN A 19 -3.48 -10.40 0.98
CA GLN A 19 -2.93 -9.59 2.06
C GLN A 19 -2.11 -8.42 1.53
N LEU A 20 -1.34 -8.62 0.46
CA LEU A 20 -0.59 -7.57 -0.23
C LEU A 20 -1.52 -6.57 -0.92
N LYS A 21 -2.67 -7.01 -1.44
CA LYS A 21 -3.71 -6.11 -1.98
C LYS A 21 -4.20 -5.15 -0.90
N LEU A 22 -4.53 -5.65 0.31
CA LEU A 22 -4.96 -4.81 1.44
C LEU A 22 -3.86 -3.83 1.87
N CYS A 23 -2.63 -4.33 2.02
CA CYS A 23 -1.47 -3.50 2.37
C CYS A 23 -1.22 -2.40 1.34
N PHE A 24 -1.39 -2.68 0.05
CA PHE A 24 -1.25 -1.67 -1.00
C PHE A 24 -2.39 -0.64 -0.97
N LEU A 25 -3.65 -1.10 -0.91
CA LEU A 25 -4.80 -0.20 -0.95
C LEU A 25 -4.82 0.75 0.24
N CYS A 26 -4.36 0.32 1.42
CA CYS A 26 -4.33 1.21 2.58
C CYS A 26 -3.39 2.42 2.41
N LEU A 27 -2.37 2.33 1.53
CA LEU A 27 -1.46 3.43 1.25
C LEU A 27 -2.10 4.55 0.44
N SER A 28 -3.27 4.33 -0.17
CA SER A 28 -3.98 5.35 -0.96
C SER A 28 -4.42 6.57 -0.15
N ILE A 29 -4.53 6.43 1.19
CA ILE A 29 -4.92 7.52 2.08
C ILE A 29 -3.85 8.62 2.19
N PHE A 30 -2.58 8.27 1.98
CA PHE A 30 -1.50 9.24 2.09
C PHE A 30 -1.56 10.23 0.92
N PRO A 31 -1.17 11.49 1.14
CA PRO A 31 -1.16 12.48 0.07
C PRO A 31 -0.13 12.14 -1.03
N GLU A 32 -0.24 12.82 -2.17
CA GLU A 32 0.72 12.65 -3.25
C GLU A 32 2.14 13.00 -2.80
N ASN A 33 3.12 12.18 -3.23
CA ASN A 33 4.54 12.32 -2.91
C ASN A 33 4.91 12.16 -1.43
N GLU A 34 4.00 11.68 -0.58
CA GLU A 34 4.30 11.42 0.83
C GLU A 34 5.41 10.38 0.99
N ILE A 35 6.36 10.66 1.87
CA ILE A 35 7.41 9.72 2.25
C ILE A 35 6.99 8.98 3.51
N MET A 36 6.64 7.71 3.34
CA MET A 36 6.18 6.84 4.42
C MET A 36 7.34 6.05 4.99
N ARG A 37 7.44 5.97 6.32
CA ARG A 37 8.45 5.14 7.00
C ARG A 37 8.03 3.68 6.97
N LYS A 38 8.92 2.79 6.51
CA LYS A 38 8.70 1.33 6.44
C LYS A 38 8.16 0.77 7.75
N ARG A 39 8.83 1.07 8.87
CA ARG A 39 8.46 0.57 10.19
C ARG A 39 7.05 0.99 10.62
N SER A 40 6.64 2.21 10.30
CA SER A 40 5.29 2.70 10.58
C SER A 40 4.24 1.96 9.76
N LEU A 41 4.51 1.67 8.48
CA LEU A 41 3.62 0.89 7.64
C LEU A 41 3.47 -0.55 8.14
N VAL A 42 4.57 -1.21 8.48
CA VAL A 42 4.57 -2.59 9.00
C VAL A 42 3.75 -2.68 10.29
N TYR A 43 3.95 -1.75 11.23
CA TYR A 43 3.14 -1.73 12.45
C TYR A 43 1.67 -1.48 12.18
N TRP A 44 1.37 -0.59 11.25
CA TRP A 44 -0.01 -0.30 10.92
C TRP A 44 -0.69 -1.51 10.27
N TRP A 45 -0.08 -2.12 9.25
CA TRP A 45 -0.60 -3.36 8.64
C TRP A 45 -0.77 -4.49 9.64
N THR A 46 0.13 -4.59 10.62
CA THR A 46 0.02 -5.55 11.73
C THR A 46 -1.20 -5.23 12.61
N GLY A 47 -1.40 -3.96 12.97
CA GLY A 47 -2.53 -3.52 13.79
C GLY A 47 -3.89 -3.74 13.12
N GLU A 48 -3.95 -3.59 11.78
CA GLU A 48 -5.15 -3.88 10.98
C GLU A 48 -5.36 -5.39 10.72
N GLY A 49 -4.40 -6.24 11.13
CA GLY A 49 -4.46 -7.68 10.89
C GLY A 49 -4.22 -8.10 9.43
N PHE A 50 -3.65 -7.23 8.60
CA PHE A 50 -3.31 -7.56 7.20
C PHE A 50 -2.12 -8.51 7.11
N VAL A 51 -1.25 -8.50 8.11
CA VAL A 51 -0.10 -9.40 8.21
C VAL A 51 -0.49 -10.64 9.00
N VAL A 52 -0.46 -11.80 8.33
CA VAL A 52 -0.83 -13.09 8.93
C VAL A 52 0.44 -13.89 9.19
N ALA A 53 0.70 -14.21 10.47
CA ALA A 53 1.83 -15.02 10.90
C ALA A 53 1.41 -16.44 11.27
N SER A 54 2.23 -17.41 10.86
CA SER A 54 2.14 -18.79 11.33
C SER A 54 2.80 -18.93 12.70
N SER A 55 2.53 -20.06 13.37
CA SER A 55 3.15 -20.35 14.67
C SER A 55 4.68 -20.32 14.58
N GLY A 56 5.30 -19.38 15.30
CA GLY A 56 6.75 -19.22 15.38
C GLY A 56 7.35 -18.17 14.44
N GLU A 57 6.53 -17.51 13.62
CA GLU A 57 6.98 -16.39 12.78
C GLU A 57 6.81 -15.05 13.51
N GLU A 58 7.77 -14.14 13.31
CA GLU A 58 7.65 -12.77 13.81
C GLU A 58 6.82 -11.93 12.83
N VAL A 59 5.71 -11.36 13.31
CA VAL A 59 4.79 -10.56 12.47
C VAL A 59 5.50 -9.37 11.82
N GLU A 60 6.48 -8.78 12.51
CA GLU A 60 7.30 -7.70 11.96
C GLU A 60 8.09 -8.18 10.73
N GLU A 61 8.70 -9.36 10.78
CA GLU A 61 9.48 -9.94 9.68
C GLU A 61 8.61 -10.21 8.44
N ILE A 62 7.41 -10.75 8.64
CA ILE A 62 6.44 -10.97 7.54
C ILE A 62 6.00 -9.63 6.95
N GLY A 63 5.75 -8.62 7.78
CA GLY A 63 5.43 -7.28 7.31
C GLY A 63 6.56 -6.65 6.49
N GLU A 64 7.83 -6.89 6.88
CA GLU A 64 8.97 -6.48 6.08
C GLU A 64 9.06 -7.21 4.74
N GLU A 65 8.73 -8.51 4.71
CA GLU A 65 8.65 -9.27 3.46
C GLU A 65 7.54 -8.73 2.55
N TYR A 66 6.39 -8.36 3.12
CA TYR A 66 5.28 -7.77 2.37
C TYR A 66 5.68 -6.43 1.76
N PHE A 67 6.35 -5.58 2.55
CA PHE A 67 6.91 -4.33 2.04
C PHE A 67 7.86 -4.57 0.86
N LYS A 68 8.75 -5.57 0.99
CA LYS A 68 9.71 -5.94 -0.05
C LYS A 68 8.98 -6.41 -1.33
N LYS A 69 8.00 -7.30 -1.22
CA LYS A 69 7.19 -7.78 -2.36
C LYS A 69 6.46 -6.65 -3.06
N LEU A 70 5.91 -5.69 -2.33
CA LEU A 70 5.30 -4.48 -2.91
C LEU A 70 6.32 -3.64 -3.67
N CYS A 71 7.55 -3.50 -3.16
CA CYS A 71 8.62 -2.83 -3.88
C CYS A 71 9.05 -3.56 -5.16
N GLU A 72 9.23 -4.89 -5.08
CA GLU A 72 9.61 -5.73 -6.21
C GLU A 72 8.53 -5.78 -7.30
N SER A 73 7.26 -5.63 -6.94
CA SER A 73 6.16 -5.50 -7.89
C SER A 73 6.16 -4.19 -8.68
N GLY A 74 6.93 -3.20 -8.25
CA GLY A 74 6.95 -1.85 -8.82
C GLY A 74 5.80 -0.94 -8.37
N LEU A 75 4.88 -1.43 -7.53
CA LEU A 75 3.75 -0.66 -7.01
C LEU A 75 4.16 0.28 -5.86
N LEU A 76 5.25 -0.01 -5.18
CA LEU A 76 5.77 0.82 -4.09
C LEU A 76 7.21 1.22 -4.39
N LYS A 77 7.52 2.51 -4.26
CA LYS A 77 8.86 3.01 -4.57
C LYS A 77 9.70 3.14 -3.30
N PRO A 78 10.75 2.33 -3.12
CA PRO A 78 11.65 2.49 -1.98
C PRO A 78 12.45 3.79 -2.08
N ILE A 79 12.68 4.42 -0.93
CA ILE A 79 13.56 5.58 -0.76
C ILE A 79 14.79 5.12 0.00
N TYR A 80 15.93 5.16 -0.67
CA TYR A 80 17.23 4.81 -0.12
C TYR A 80 17.91 6.07 0.41
N ASP A 81 18.39 6.02 1.66
CA ASP A 81 19.44 6.94 2.08
C ASP A 81 20.78 6.40 1.52
N GLY A 82 21.70 7.28 1.14
CA GLY A 82 22.92 6.90 0.43
C GLY A 82 23.91 6.03 1.23
N TYR A 83 23.55 5.61 2.45
CA TYR A 83 24.43 4.91 3.38
C TYR A 83 23.95 3.48 3.68
N ILE A 84 22.65 3.19 3.57
CA ILE A 84 22.07 1.89 3.94
C ILE A 84 21.58 1.15 2.69
N ARG A 85 21.92 -0.15 2.58
CA ARG A 85 21.47 -1.04 1.49
C ARG A 85 19.96 -1.35 1.53
N SER A 86 19.31 -1.06 2.66
CA SER A 86 17.90 -1.30 2.93
C SER A 86 17.16 0.04 2.98
N SER A 87 16.06 0.14 2.23
CA SER A 87 15.21 1.33 2.27
C SER A 87 14.38 1.35 3.55
N HIS A 88 14.56 2.37 4.38
CA HIS A 88 13.73 2.58 5.57
C HIS A 88 12.46 3.38 5.30
N SER A 89 12.28 3.88 4.07
CA SER A 89 11.11 4.64 3.66
C SER A 89 10.68 4.29 2.24
N CYS A 90 9.47 4.67 1.88
CA CYS A 90 8.91 4.51 0.54
C CYS A 90 7.99 5.66 0.18
N ARG A 91 7.53 5.68 -1.07
CA ARG A 91 6.41 6.51 -1.54
C ARG A 91 5.62 5.78 -2.62
N LEU A 92 4.37 6.16 -2.80
CA LEU A 92 3.67 5.87 -4.05
C LEU A 92 4.05 6.93 -5.07
N ASP A 93 4.38 6.53 -6.31
CA ASP A 93 4.42 7.49 -7.41
C ASP A 93 2.98 8.00 -7.68
N PRO A 94 2.77 9.28 -8.05
CA PRO A 94 1.43 9.88 -8.14
C PRO A 94 0.43 9.09 -8.98
N TRP A 95 0.88 8.53 -10.11
CA TRP A 95 0.03 7.74 -11.00
C TRP A 95 -0.33 6.36 -10.41
N ILE A 96 0.54 5.75 -9.59
CA ILE A 96 0.22 4.52 -8.86
C ILE A 96 -0.78 4.81 -7.75
N ARG A 97 -0.64 5.96 -7.07
CA ARG A 97 -1.62 6.42 -6.08
C ARG A 97 -3.01 6.56 -6.71
N TRP A 98 -3.12 7.15 -7.90
CA TRP A 98 -4.41 7.24 -8.59
C TRP A 98 -5.02 5.86 -8.90
N VAL A 99 -4.19 4.89 -9.32
CA VAL A 99 -4.65 3.51 -9.49
C VAL A 99 -5.13 2.91 -8.17
N ALA A 100 -4.41 3.14 -7.08
CA ALA A 100 -4.80 2.64 -5.76
C ALA A 100 -6.15 3.23 -5.29
N ILE A 101 -6.38 4.54 -5.50
CA ILE A 101 -7.65 5.20 -5.17
C ILE A 101 -8.80 4.66 -6.02
N ASP A 102 -8.58 4.52 -7.33
CA ASP A 102 -9.56 3.99 -8.26
C ASP A 102 -10.02 2.58 -7.84
N ILE A 103 -9.06 1.71 -7.52
CA ILE A 103 -9.35 0.35 -7.04
C ILE A 103 -10.02 0.39 -5.66
N ALA A 104 -9.55 1.22 -4.72
CA ALA A 104 -10.13 1.31 -3.37
C ALA A 104 -11.61 1.76 -3.39
N LYS A 105 -11.98 2.65 -4.32
CA LYS A 105 -13.38 3.02 -4.58
C LYS A 105 -14.18 1.85 -5.14
N GLU A 106 -13.64 1.14 -6.13
CA GLU A 106 -14.31 -0.02 -6.75
C GLU A 106 -14.53 -1.17 -5.76
N THR A 107 -13.57 -1.42 -4.87
CA THR A 107 -13.66 -2.51 -3.88
C THR A 107 -14.39 -2.10 -2.60
N MET A 108 -14.87 -0.85 -2.51
CA MET A 108 -15.45 -0.26 -1.30
C MET A 108 -14.51 -0.37 -0.08
N PHE A 109 -13.21 -0.38 -0.33
CA PHE A 109 -12.19 -0.46 0.72
C PHE A 109 -12.09 0.87 1.49
N PHE A 110 -12.20 1.99 0.77
CA PHE A 110 -12.34 3.34 1.33
C PHE A 110 -13.23 4.20 0.43
N ASP A 111 -13.84 5.22 1.00
CA ASP A 111 -14.57 6.24 0.25
C ASP A 111 -13.72 7.51 0.10
N PHE A 112 -13.65 8.06 -1.12
CA PHE A 112 -12.92 9.28 -1.42
C PHE A 112 -13.75 10.23 -2.27
N ASP A 113 -13.61 11.53 -2.00
CA ASP A 113 -14.23 12.59 -2.80
C ASP A 113 -13.65 12.70 -4.22
N PHE A 114 -14.14 13.66 -5.01
CA PHE A 114 -13.66 13.94 -6.36
C PHE A 114 -12.21 14.45 -6.40
N ASP A 115 -11.72 15.00 -5.29
CA ASP A 115 -10.35 15.50 -5.14
C ASP A 115 -9.39 14.39 -4.65
N GLY A 116 -9.90 13.18 -4.42
CA GLY A 116 -9.09 12.05 -3.95
C GLY A 116 -8.68 12.16 -2.47
N LYS A 117 -9.46 12.90 -1.67
CA LYS A 117 -9.35 12.93 -0.21
C LYS A 117 -10.35 11.98 0.41
N LEU A 118 -9.99 11.39 1.54
CA LEU A 118 -10.88 10.48 2.28
C LEU A 118 -12.16 11.23 2.66
N SER A 119 -13.32 10.69 2.27
CA SER A 119 -14.59 11.29 2.68
C SER A 119 -14.75 11.08 4.19
N SER A 120 -15.25 12.08 4.92
CA SER A 120 -15.40 12.02 6.39
C SER A 120 -16.51 11.07 6.87
N GLY A 121 -16.91 10.10 6.05
CA GLY A 121 -18.10 9.29 6.26
C GLY A 121 -17.96 7.88 5.70
N SER A 122 -17.25 7.02 6.40
CA SER A 122 -17.54 5.59 6.39
C SER A 122 -17.50 5.08 7.83
N PRO A 123 -18.49 4.28 8.28
CA PRO A 123 -18.55 3.80 9.65
C PRO A 123 -17.31 2.95 9.90
N CYS A 124 -16.67 3.14 11.04
CA CYS A 124 -15.80 2.12 11.61
C CYS A 124 -16.61 0.83 11.74
N GLN A 125 -16.56 -0.05 10.73
CA GLN A 125 -16.94 -1.44 10.91
C GLN A 125 -15.68 -2.18 11.32
N CYS A 126 -15.31 -1.97 12.59
CA CYS A 126 -14.54 -2.98 13.30
C CYS A 126 -15.47 -4.20 13.52
N PRO A 127 -14.97 -5.43 13.36
CA PRO A 127 -15.72 -6.64 13.71
C PRO A 127 -16.12 -6.68 15.19
#